data_AF-A0A1J4YAS4-F1
#
_entry.id   AF-A0A1J4YAS4-F1
#
_cell.length_a   1.000
_cell.length_b   1.000
_cell.length_c   1.000
_cell.angle_alpha   90.00
_cell.angle_beta   90.00
_cell.angle_gamma   90.00
#
_symmetry.space_group_name_H-M   'P 1'
#
loop_
_entity.id
_entity.type
_entity.pdbx_description
1 polymer ?
#
loop_
_entity_poly.entity_id
_entity_poly.type
_entity_poly.pdbx_seq_one_letter_code
_entity_poly.pdbx_strand_id
1 'polypeptide(L)'
;MQWFKGIFLLIVTNLLIFFTLVISGTILINFVLPSFGIDLRDSLATQDFAWAMVFGFGGAFISLFMSKFLAKRGMRMQQITDPSTPKEKVVYNTVAELARSEGIKMPEVWVYWDDVPNAFATGPTRNNAMVAVSSGLAMNLSDDELRAVVAHEIGHVTNGDMMATTLLQGLMNTFVYFLARMISRPLMERNYWMGFAVYMALQFMLSVLAMIPICWFSRRREFRADAFAAHAVGAQAMASALQKISALSERTLASDHREEGMSEDALATMKIHGQSSGFSHLFATHPPTEARIAALRALPDKHSN
;
A
#
# COMPACT_ATOMS: atom_id res chain seq x y z
N MET A 1 -9.64 -22.97 12.23
CA MET A 1 -8.21 -23.33 12.45
C MET A 1 -7.21 -22.63 11.53
N GLN A 2 -7.55 -22.27 10.27
CA GLN A 2 -6.60 -21.57 9.36
C GLN A 2 -6.32 -20.10 9.75
N TRP A 3 -7.26 -19.41 10.38
CA TRP A 3 -7.10 -18.04 10.89
C TRP A 3 -5.99 -17.92 11.95
N PHE A 4 -5.95 -18.87 12.89
CA PHE A 4 -4.88 -18.97 13.88
C PHE A 4 -3.52 -19.21 13.22
N LYS A 5 -3.44 -20.00 12.14
CA LYS A 5 -2.17 -20.26 11.45
C LYS A 5 -1.60 -18.99 10.80
N GLY A 6 -2.45 -18.15 10.20
CA GLY A 6 -2.00 -16.89 9.57
C GLY A 6 -1.50 -15.86 10.57
N ILE A 7 -2.25 -15.64 11.66
CA ILE A 7 -1.85 -14.75 12.75
C ILE A 7 -0.62 -15.30 13.47
N PHE A 8 -0.58 -16.61 13.71
CA PHE A 8 0.58 -17.28 14.32
C PHE A 8 1.82 -17.13 13.46
N LEU A 9 1.74 -17.37 12.14
CA LEU A 9 2.86 -17.21 11.23
C LEU A 9 3.34 -15.76 11.18
N LEU A 10 2.41 -14.80 11.20
CA LEU A 10 2.72 -13.38 11.29
C LEU A 10 3.46 -13.05 12.59
N ILE A 11 2.97 -13.52 13.74
CA ILE A 11 3.61 -13.31 15.04
C ILE A 11 5.01 -13.94 15.05
N VAL A 12 5.13 -15.20 14.61
CA VAL A 12 6.42 -15.91 14.52
C VAL A 12 7.38 -15.19 13.59
N THR A 13 6.92 -14.71 12.43
CA THR A 13 7.78 -14.00 11.47
C THR A 13 8.26 -12.67 12.04
N ASN A 14 7.38 -11.91 12.71
CA ASN A 14 7.78 -10.68 13.41
C ASN A 14 8.77 -10.96 14.54
N LEU A 15 8.57 -12.04 15.30
CA LEU A 15 9.53 -12.48 16.32
C LEU A 15 10.86 -12.91 15.71
N LEU A 16 10.87 -13.62 14.58
CA LEU A 16 12.12 -14.02 13.91
C LEU A 16 12.89 -12.80 13.38
N ILE A 17 12.19 -11.85 12.76
CA ILE A 17 12.77 -10.57 12.32
C ILE A 17 13.34 -9.84 13.54
N PHE A 18 12.59 -9.79 14.64
CA PHE A 18 13.06 -9.19 15.88
C PHE A 18 14.33 -9.83 16.42
N PHE A 19 14.33 -11.14 16.60
CA PHE A 19 15.51 -11.86 17.10
C PHE A 19 16.70 -11.63 16.18
N THR A 20 16.47 -11.62 14.87
CA THR A 20 17.52 -11.32 13.89
C THR A 20 18.07 -9.90 14.09
N LEU A 21 17.22 -8.88 14.20
CA LEU A 21 17.62 -7.49 14.44
C LEU A 21 18.33 -7.30 15.78
N VAL A 22 17.85 -7.95 16.86
CA VAL A 22 18.48 -7.90 18.18
C VAL A 22 19.85 -8.56 18.14
N ILE A 23 19.97 -9.78 17.59
CA ILE A 23 21.24 -10.52 17.53
C ILE A 23 22.24 -9.76 16.66
N SER A 24 21.86 -9.38 15.45
CA SER A 24 22.74 -8.64 14.53
C SER A 24 23.15 -7.28 15.08
N GLY A 25 22.20 -6.52 15.67
CA GLY A 25 22.49 -5.25 16.33
C GLY A 25 23.42 -5.41 17.52
N THR A 26 23.20 -6.43 18.35
CA THR A 26 24.07 -6.76 19.49
C THR A 26 25.49 -7.10 19.04
N ILE A 27 25.63 -7.88 17.96
CA ILE A 27 26.94 -8.21 17.38
C ILE A 27 27.63 -6.96 16.83
N LEU A 28 26.90 -6.14 16.08
CA LEU A 28 27.40 -4.90 15.49
C LEU A 28 27.93 -3.93 16.56
N ILE A 29 27.16 -3.71 17.63
CA ILE A 29 27.47 -2.75 18.70
C ILE A 29 28.57 -3.26 19.63
N ASN A 30 28.54 -4.55 19.99
CA ASN A 30 29.48 -5.07 20.98
C ASN A 30 30.81 -5.52 20.38
N PHE A 31 30.85 -5.93 19.12
CA PHE A 31 32.04 -6.51 18.51
C PHE A 31 32.55 -5.71 17.33
N VAL A 32 31.68 -5.37 16.36
CA VAL A 32 32.12 -4.76 15.09
C VAL A 32 32.53 -3.30 15.28
N LEU A 33 31.64 -2.45 15.79
CA LEU A 33 31.89 -1.01 15.93
C LEU A 33 33.08 -0.69 16.87
N PRO A 34 33.25 -1.37 18.02
CA PRO A 34 34.42 -1.16 18.88
C PRO A 34 35.73 -1.55 18.20
N SER A 35 35.71 -2.51 17.27
CA SER A 35 36.88 -2.86 16.46
C SER A 35 37.32 -1.73 15.51
N PHE A 36 36.42 -0.79 15.21
CA PHE A 36 36.69 0.44 14.47
C PHE A 36 36.86 1.67 15.37
N GLY A 37 36.93 1.50 16.69
CA GLY A 37 37.05 2.59 17.65
C GLY A 37 35.75 3.38 17.92
N ILE A 38 34.61 2.86 17.46
CA ILE A 38 33.29 3.45 17.69
C ILE A 38 32.63 2.73 18.86
N ASP A 39 32.49 3.38 20.02
CA ASP A 39 31.78 2.80 21.16
C ASP A 39 30.33 3.31 21.24
N LEU A 40 29.38 2.41 20.95
CA LEU A 40 27.94 2.65 21.08
C LEU A 40 27.29 1.78 22.16
N ARG A 41 28.07 1.10 23.00
CA ARG A 41 27.53 0.14 23.98
C ARG A 41 26.62 0.81 25.02
N ASP A 42 26.90 2.05 25.38
CA ASP A 42 26.05 2.85 26.27
C ASP A 42 24.90 3.56 25.54
N SER A 43 24.94 3.59 24.20
CA SER A 43 23.99 4.34 23.36
C SER A 43 22.69 3.59 23.08
N LEU A 44 22.61 2.30 23.42
CA LEU A 44 21.44 1.46 23.14
C LEU A 44 21.17 0.49 24.29
N ALA A 45 19.94 0.47 24.77
CA ALA A 45 19.49 -0.54 25.73
C ALA A 45 18.65 -1.58 25.00
N THR A 46 18.65 -2.83 25.47
CA THR A 46 17.84 -3.92 24.90
C THR A 46 16.35 -3.55 24.80
N GLN A 47 15.87 -2.69 25.70
CA GLN A 47 14.50 -2.13 25.66
C GLN A 47 14.24 -1.25 24.43
N ASP A 48 15.24 -0.57 23.86
CA ASP A 48 15.06 0.26 22.66
C ASP A 48 14.69 -0.61 21.45
N PHE A 49 15.20 -1.85 21.35
CA PHE A 49 14.79 -2.79 20.30
C PHE A 49 13.34 -3.25 20.47
N ALA A 50 12.89 -3.46 21.71
CA ALA A 50 11.50 -3.80 21.99
C ALA A 50 10.57 -2.65 21.62
N TRP A 51 10.94 -1.41 21.96
CA TRP A 51 10.18 -0.22 21.55
C TRP A 51 10.22 0.01 20.04
N ALA A 52 11.36 -0.22 19.37
CA ALA A 52 11.47 -0.09 17.92
C ALA A 52 10.52 -1.05 17.17
N MET A 53 10.29 -2.24 17.71
CA MET A 53 9.26 -3.14 17.19
C MET A 53 7.85 -2.62 17.44
N VAL A 54 7.55 -2.23 18.68
CA VAL A 54 6.20 -1.82 19.07
C VAL A 54 5.79 -0.59 18.26
N PHE A 55 6.65 0.42 18.17
CA PHE A 55 6.36 1.61 17.38
C PHE A 55 6.49 1.36 15.88
N GLY A 56 7.43 0.51 15.45
CA GLY A 56 7.61 0.20 14.04
C GLY A 56 6.43 -0.55 13.44
N PHE A 57 6.13 -1.72 14.00
CA PHE A 57 5.08 -2.62 13.52
C PHE A 57 3.70 -2.33 14.11
N GLY A 58 3.61 -1.85 15.36
CA GLY A 58 2.34 -1.66 16.04
C GLY A 58 1.42 -0.70 15.28
N GLY A 59 1.94 0.48 14.90
CA GLY A 59 1.17 1.44 14.11
C GLY A 59 0.75 0.89 12.73
N ALA A 60 1.65 0.18 12.06
CA ALA A 60 1.40 -0.40 10.74
C ALA A 60 0.30 -1.48 10.79
N PHE A 61 0.35 -2.38 11.78
CA PHE A 61 -0.67 -3.41 11.96
C PHE A 61 -2.01 -2.84 12.43
N ILE A 62 -2.01 -1.88 13.37
CA ILE A 62 -3.23 -1.20 13.79
C ILE A 62 -3.92 -0.58 12.56
N SER A 63 -3.17 0.11 11.70
CA SER A 63 -3.68 0.68 10.46
C SER A 63 -4.27 -0.39 9.53
N LEU A 64 -3.58 -1.51 9.32
CA LEU A 64 -4.06 -2.63 8.50
C LEU A 64 -5.36 -3.25 9.03
N PHE A 65 -5.48 -3.46 10.34
CA PHE A 65 -6.68 -4.02 10.95
C PHE A 65 -7.86 -3.04 10.96
N MET A 66 -7.57 -1.74 11.06
CA MET A 66 -8.58 -0.69 11.02
C MET A 66 -8.98 -0.28 9.60
N SER A 67 -8.20 -0.60 8.56
CA SER A 67 -8.37 -0.06 7.20
C SER A 67 -9.78 -0.27 6.65
N LYS A 68 -10.33 -1.47 6.80
CA LYS A 68 -11.69 -1.83 6.36
C LYS A 68 -12.77 -1.09 7.15
N PHE A 69 -12.58 -0.92 8.46
CA PHE A 69 -13.52 -0.18 9.30
C PHE A 69 -13.52 1.31 8.96
N LEU A 70 -12.32 1.89 8.79
CA LEU A 70 -12.15 3.29 8.41
C LEU A 70 -12.71 3.56 7.01
N ALA A 71 -12.47 2.69 6.03
CA ALA A 71 -13.04 2.83 4.68
C ALA A 71 -14.58 2.86 4.71
N LYS A 72 -15.20 1.95 5.47
CA LYS A 72 -16.66 1.88 5.60
C LYS A 72 -17.27 3.08 6.31
N ARG A 73 -16.58 3.68 7.29
CA ARG A 73 -17.06 4.86 8.01
C ARG A 73 -16.75 6.17 7.29
N GLY A 74 -15.63 6.21 6.57
CA GLY A 74 -15.16 7.42 5.88
C GLY A 74 -15.93 7.69 4.60
N MET A 75 -16.46 6.66 3.95
CA MET A 75 -17.20 6.78 2.69
C MET A 75 -18.64 6.29 2.87
N ARG A 76 -19.62 7.01 2.30
CA ARG A 76 -21.04 6.62 2.27
C ARG A 76 -21.24 5.46 1.29
N MET A 77 -20.72 4.29 1.66
CA MET A 77 -20.75 3.09 0.83
C MET A 77 -21.98 2.23 1.10
N GLN A 78 -22.43 1.55 0.07
CA GLN A 78 -23.46 0.52 0.13
C GLN A 78 -22.87 -0.83 -0.27
N GLN A 79 -23.11 -1.85 0.55
CA GLN A 79 -22.66 -3.20 0.24
C GLN A 79 -23.60 -3.83 -0.80
N ILE A 80 -23.03 -4.37 -1.87
CA ILE A 80 -23.76 -5.19 -2.82
C ILE A 80 -23.82 -6.61 -2.26
N THR A 81 -25.03 -7.03 -1.86
CA THR A 81 -25.33 -8.42 -1.48
C THR A 81 -26.18 -9.10 -2.55
N ASP A 82 -27.11 -8.35 -3.15
CA ASP A 82 -27.91 -8.75 -4.31
C ASP A 82 -27.81 -7.63 -5.37
N PRO A 83 -27.10 -7.84 -6.50
CA PRO A 83 -26.86 -6.80 -7.49
C PRO A 83 -28.10 -6.48 -8.32
N SER A 84 -28.57 -5.24 -8.22
CA SER A 84 -29.81 -4.76 -8.83
C SER A 84 -29.58 -4.12 -10.21
N THR A 85 -28.50 -3.35 -10.36
CA THR A 85 -28.19 -2.64 -11.61
C THR A 85 -27.27 -3.45 -12.53
N PRO A 86 -27.26 -3.19 -13.86
CA PRO A 86 -26.33 -3.86 -14.77
C PRO A 86 -24.85 -3.73 -14.34
N LYS A 87 -24.44 -2.53 -13.91
CA LYS A 87 -23.06 -2.28 -13.45
C LYS A 87 -22.73 -2.98 -12.13
N GLU A 88 -23.67 -3.01 -11.18
CA GLU A 88 -23.51 -3.80 -9.95
C GLU A 88 -23.31 -5.29 -10.25
N LYS A 89 -24.07 -5.83 -11.21
CA LYS A 89 -23.92 -7.23 -11.65
C LYS A 89 -22.54 -7.48 -12.25
N VAL A 90 -22.03 -6.57 -13.07
CA VAL A 90 -20.67 -6.66 -13.63
C VAL A 90 -19.64 -6.74 -12.51
N VAL A 91 -19.65 -5.80 -11.56
CA VAL A 91 -18.68 -5.77 -10.45
C VAL A 91 -18.81 -7.03 -9.58
N TYR A 92 -20.03 -7.35 -9.12
CA TYR A 92 -20.29 -8.46 -8.21
C TYR A 92 -19.90 -9.82 -8.83
N ASN A 93 -20.31 -10.06 -10.08
CA ASN A 93 -20.01 -11.32 -10.76
C ASN A 93 -18.51 -11.47 -11.04
N THR A 94 -17.81 -10.37 -11.37
CA THR A 94 -16.37 -10.39 -11.59
C THR A 94 -15.61 -10.73 -10.31
N VAL A 95 -15.98 -10.11 -9.19
CA VAL A 95 -15.38 -10.46 -7.88
C VAL A 95 -15.67 -11.92 -7.52
N ALA A 96 -16.90 -12.41 -7.74
CA ALA A 96 -17.26 -13.79 -7.46
C ALA A 96 -16.55 -14.82 -8.36
N GLU A 97 -16.35 -14.50 -9.64
CA GLU A 97 -15.59 -15.30 -10.59
C GLU A 97 -14.12 -15.40 -10.18
N LEU A 98 -13.47 -14.26 -9.94
CA LEU A 98 -12.05 -14.21 -9.57
C LEU A 98 -11.78 -14.79 -8.19
N ALA A 99 -12.68 -14.57 -7.22
CA ALA A 99 -12.53 -15.20 -5.91
C ALA A 99 -12.55 -16.73 -6.01
N ARG A 100 -13.38 -17.29 -6.90
CA ARG A 100 -13.41 -18.73 -7.17
C ARG A 100 -12.16 -19.20 -7.91
N SER A 101 -11.70 -18.50 -8.96
CA SER A 101 -10.51 -18.91 -9.70
C SER A 101 -9.25 -18.90 -8.84
N GLU A 102 -9.14 -17.93 -7.93
CA GLU A 102 -7.98 -17.76 -7.05
C GLU A 102 -8.09 -18.52 -5.72
N GLY A 103 -9.22 -19.21 -5.48
CA GLY A 103 -9.44 -19.99 -4.27
C GLY A 103 -9.45 -19.15 -2.99
N ILE A 104 -9.92 -17.90 -3.06
CA ILE A 104 -10.06 -17.00 -1.90
C ILE A 104 -11.52 -16.85 -1.49
N LYS A 105 -11.76 -16.49 -0.23
CA LYS A 105 -13.11 -16.11 0.22
C LYS A 105 -13.54 -14.88 -0.56
N MET A 106 -14.78 -14.88 -1.07
CA MET A 106 -15.38 -13.73 -1.75
C MET A 106 -15.19 -12.44 -0.93
N PRO A 107 -14.44 -11.46 -1.44
CA PRO A 107 -14.35 -10.14 -0.83
C PRO A 107 -15.73 -9.48 -0.77
N GLU A 108 -15.94 -8.63 0.24
CA GLU A 108 -17.16 -7.82 0.27
C GLU A 108 -17.14 -6.83 -0.90
N VAL A 109 -18.24 -6.74 -1.64
CA VAL A 109 -18.37 -5.82 -2.77
C VAL A 109 -19.14 -4.60 -2.33
N TRP A 110 -18.58 -3.41 -2.58
CA TRP A 110 -19.17 -2.14 -2.19
C TRP A 110 -19.23 -1.18 -3.37
N VAL A 111 -20.24 -0.31 -3.36
CA VAL A 111 -20.32 0.86 -4.24
C VAL A 111 -20.49 2.10 -3.39
N TYR A 112 -19.91 3.20 -3.84
CA TYR A 112 -20.08 4.50 -3.19
C TYR A 112 -20.36 5.58 -4.23
N TRP A 113 -21.14 6.56 -3.81
CA TRP A 113 -21.65 7.61 -4.68
C TRP A 113 -20.66 8.77 -4.71
N ASP A 114 -19.86 8.80 -5.77
CA ASP A 114 -18.87 9.84 -6.05
C ASP A 114 -18.69 9.92 -7.56
N ASP A 115 -18.72 11.14 -8.11
CA ASP A 115 -18.52 11.39 -9.53
C ASP A 115 -17.04 11.24 -9.91
N VAL A 116 -16.13 11.33 -8.94
CA VAL A 116 -14.70 11.08 -9.14
C VAL A 116 -14.48 9.58 -9.41
N PRO A 117 -13.94 9.20 -10.58
CA PRO A 117 -13.68 7.80 -10.91
C PRO A 117 -12.61 7.21 -9.99
N ASN A 118 -12.98 6.22 -9.18
CA ASN A 118 -12.05 5.50 -8.32
C ASN A 118 -12.55 4.09 -7.97
N ALA A 119 -11.62 3.19 -7.71
CA ALA A 119 -11.86 1.87 -7.13
C ALA A 119 -10.68 1.53 -6.22
N PHE A 120 -10.93 0.72 -5.20
CA PHE A 120 -9.86 0.24 -4.32
C PHE A 120 -10.22 -1.08 -3.64
N ALA A 121 -9.20 -1.85 -3.28
CA ALA A 121 -9.31 -2.97 -2.37
C ALA A 121 -8.63 -2.69 -1.03
N THR A 122 -9.25 -3.14 0.08
CA THR A 122 -8.62 -3.10 1.40
C THR A 122 -9.02 -4.28 2.29
N GLY A 123 -8.18 -4.60 3.28
CA GLY A 123 -8.47 -5.56 4.32
C GLY A 123 -7.24 -6.27 4.88
N PRO A 124 -7.34 -6.83 6.09
CA PRO A 124 -6.19 -7.40 6.79
C PRO A 124 -5.64 -8.69 6.16
N THR A 125 -6.45 -9.42 5.38
CA THR A 125 -6.01 -10.67 4.74
C THR A 125 -6.76 -10.90 3.42
N ARG A 126 -6.21 -11.77 2.55
CA ARG A 126 -6.88 -12.20 1.31
C ARG A 126 -8.28 -12.81 1.51
N ASN A 127 -8.56 -13.34 2.71
CA ASN A 127 -9.86 -13.94 3.07
C ASN A 127 -10.71 -13.02 3.97
N ASN A 128 -10.26 -11.80 4.20
CA ASN A 128 -11.01 -10.75 4.87
C ASN A 128 -10.68 -9.42 4.19
N ALA A 129 -11.15 -9.28 2.96
CA ALA A 129 -10.97 -8.10 2.14
C ALA A 129 -12.33 -7.51 1.73
N MET A 130 -12.29 -6.30 1.20
CA MET A 130 -13.37 -5.64 0.48
C MET A 130 -12.83 -5.01 -0.79
N VAL A 131 -13.68 -4.91 -1.81
CA VAL A 131 -13.47 -4.12 -3.03
C VAL A 131 -14.59 -3.10 -3.11
N ALA A 132 -14.24 -1.85 -3.38
CA ALA A 132 -15.18 -0.75 -3.54
C ALA A 132 -14.98 -0.05 -4.89
N VAL A 133 -16.09 0.35 -5.52
CA VAL A 133 -16.10 1.02 -6.83
C VAL A 133 -16.96 2.28 -6.74
N SER A 134 -16.49 3.42 -7.25
CA SER A 134 -17.29 4.65 -7.30
C SER A 134 -18.32 4.60 -8.43
N SER A 135 -19.43 5.31 -8.27
CA SER A 135 -20.42 5.51 -9.33
C SER A 135 -19.80 6.14 -10.59
N GLY A 136 -18.95 7.14 -10.41
CA GLY A 136 -18.24 7.80 -11.51
C GLY A 136 -17.39 6.84 -12.32
N LEU A 137 -16.69 5.90 -11.68
CA LEU A 137 -15.90 4.90 -12.38
C LEU A 137 -16.81 3.92 -13.15
N ALA A 138 -17.83 3.39 -12.49
CA ALA A 138 -18.72 2.40 -13.08
C ALA A 138 -19.50 2.94 -14.29
N MET A 139 -19.86 4.23 -14.27
CA MET A 139 -20.63 4.88 -15.34
C MET A 139 -19.76 5.28 -16.55
N ASN A 140 -18.48 5.58 -16.34
CA ASN A 140 -17.60 6.04 -17.43
C ASN A 140 -16.83 4.92 -18.13
N LEU A 141 -16.81 3.71 -17.56
CA LEU A 141 -16.13 2.55 -18.15
C LEU A 141 -17.12 1.60 -18.85
N SER A 142 -16.65 0.94 -19.92
CA SER A 142 -17.33 -0.21 -20.51
C SER A 142 -17.33 -1.38 -19.52
N ASP A 143 -18.12 -2.41 -19.80
CA ASP A 143 -18.19 -3.58 -18.91
C ASP A 143 -16.83 -4.30 -18.86
N ASP A 144 -16.13 -4.47 -19.98
CA ASP A 144 -14.80 -5.10 -20.00
C ASP A 144 -13.73 -4.26 -19.29
N GLU A 145 -13.79 -2.93 -19.43
CA GLU A 145 -12.90 -2.01 -18.72
C GLU A 145 -13.15 -2.06 -17.21
N LEU A 146 -14.41 -2.06 -16.79
CA LEU A 146 -14.80 -2.19 -15.39
C LEU A 146 -14.38 -3.54 -14.81
N ARG A 147 -14.56 -4.63 -15.57
CA ARG A 147 -14.06 -5.97 -15.22
C ARG A 147 -12.55 -5.94 -15.02
N ALA A 148 -11.80 -5.29 -15.91
CA ALA A 148 -10.35 -5.21 -15.83
C ALA A 148 -9.87 -4.44 -14.59
N VAL A 149 -10.50 -3.30 -14.25
CA VAL A 149 -10.17 -2.55 -13.03
C VAL A 149 -10.50 -3.35 -11.78
N VAL A 150 -11.66 -4.01 -11.73
CA VAL A 150 -12.01 -4.90 -10.61
C VAL A 150 -11.02 -6.06 -10.50
N ALA A 151 -10.57 -6.61 -11.63
CA ALA A 151 -9.56 -7.66 -11.64
C ALA A 151 -8.21 -7.17 -11.11
N HIS A 152 -7.80 -5.94 -11.44
CA HIS A 152 -6.60 -5.31 -10.88
C HIS A 152 -6.69 -5.22 -9.34
N GLU A 153 -7.82 -4.75 -8.81
CA GLU A 153 -8.05 -4.65 -7.36
C GLU A 153 -8.03 -6.03 -6.67
N ILE A 154 -8.64 -7.05 -7.28
CA ILE A 154 -8.56 -8.43 -6.81
C ILE A 154 -7.14 -8.97 -6.89
N GLY A 155 -6.36 -8.56 -7.90
CA GLY A 155 -4.94 -8.82 -8.01
C GLY A 155 -4.17 -8.38 -6.75
N HIS A 156 -4.48 -7.20 -6.19
CA HIS A 156 -3.88 -6.79 -4.91
C HIS A 156 -4.29 -7.68 -3.74
N VAL A 157 -5.58 -8.06 -3.65
CA VAL A 157 -6.09 -8.92 -2.57
C VAL A 157 -5.41 -10.29 -2.58
N THR A 158 -5.37 -10.93 -3.74
CA THR A 158 -4.87 -12.31 -3.94
C THR A 158 -3.37 -12.40 -3.68
N ASN A 159 -2.64 -11.38 -4.12
CA ASN A 159 -1.20 -11.24 -3.90
C ASN A 159 -0.79 -10.88 -2.46
N GLY A 160 -1.75 -10.55 -1.58
CA GLY A 160 -1.46 -10.20 -0.18
C GLY A 160 -0.76 -8.85 -0.02
N ASP A 161 -0.99 -7.95 -0.97
CA ASP A 161 -0.26 -6.71 -1.15
C ASP A 161 -0.34 -5.76 0.04
N MET A 162 -1.52 -5.65 0.67
CA MET A 162 -1.72 -4.84 1.87
C MET A 162 -0.85 -5.32 3.02
N MET A 163 -0.81 -6.63 3.28
CA MET A 163 0.02 -7.19 4.34
C MET A 163 1.51 -7.07 4.03
N ALA A 164 1.92 -7.27 2.77
CA ALA A 164 3.31 -7.10 2.37
C ALA A 164 3.80 -5.66 2.58
N THR A 165 2.99 -4.66 2.20
CA THR A 165 3.32 -3.25 2.44
C THR A 165 3.30 -2.90 3.93
N THR A 166 2.36 -3.43 4.71
CA THR A 166 2.36 -3.27 6.17
C THR A 166 3.63 -3.82 6.81
N LEU A 167 4.09 -5.00 6.39
CA LEU A 167 5.34 -5.60 6.88
C LEU A 167 6.56 -4.75 6.50
N LEU A 168 6.63 -4.28 5.25
CA LEU A 168 7.71 -3.42 4.80
C LEU A 168 7.71 -2.08 5.55
N GLN A 169 6.56 -1.45 5.72
CA GLN A 169 6.42 -0.20 6.47
C GLN A 169 6.78 -0.39 7.94
N GLY A 170 6.35 -1.51 8.55
CA GLY A 170 6.71 -1.84 9.93
C GLY A 170 8.22 -1.97 10.12
N LEU A 171 8.87 -2.70 9.21
CA LEU A 171 10.32 -2.86 9.18
C LEU A 171 11.03 -1.51 9.00
N MET A 172 10.61 -0.70 8.04
CA MET A 172 11.19 0.61 7.79
C MET A 172 11.05 1.54 9.01
N ASN A 173 9.87 1.59 9.62
CA ASN A 173 9.63 2.38 10.83
C ASN A 173 10.49 1.91 12.00
N THR A 174 10.71 0.60 12.15
CA THR A 174 11.64 0.05 13.16
C THR A 174 13.06 0.55 12.92
N PHE A 175 13.56 0.54 11.68
CA PHE A 175 14.89 1.08 11.36
C PHE A 175 15.00 2.58 11.63
N VAL A 176 14.00 3.36 11.20
CA VAL A 176 13.93 4.80 11.43
C VAL A 176 14.00 5.09 12.93
N TYR A 177 13.15 4.42 13.73
CA TYR A 177 13.12 4.58 15.18
C TYR A 177 14.47 4.21 15.81
N PHE A 178 15.01 3.05 15.44
CA PHE A 178 16.25 2.52 15.98
C PHE A 178 17.43 3.46 15.73
N LEU A 179 17.63 3.89 14.47
CA LEU A 179 18.73 4.75 14.09
C LEU A 179 18.61 6.16 14.69
N ALA A 180 17.40 6.73 14.69
CA ALA A 180 17.15 8.03 15.32
C ALA A 180 17.48 7.97 16.82
N ARG A 181 17.04 6.91 17.51
CA ARG A 181 17.26 6.70 18.94
C ARG A 181 18.73 6.49 19.28
N MET A 182 19.43 5.66 18.51
CA MET A 182 20.86 5.37 18.69
C MET A 182 21.71 6.64 18.66
N ILE A 183 21.44 7.55 17.73
CA ILE A 183 22.20 8.79 17.58
C ILE A 183 21.76 9.84 18.61
N SER A 184 20.46 9.95 18.89
CA SER A 184 19.95 11.00 19.76
C SER A 184 20.20 10.75 21.24
N ARG A 185 20.29 9.48 21.67
CA ARG A 185 20.30 9.13 23.09
C ARG A 185 21.51 9.68 23.85
N PRO A 186 22.77 9.55 23.38
CA PRO A 186 23.91 10.15 24.08
C PRO A 186 23.80 11.68 24.20
N LEU A 187 23.14 12.32 23.22
CA LEU A 187 22.88 13.75 23.25
C LEU A 187 21.81 14.10 24.28
N MET A 188 20.75 13.30 24.40
CA MET A 188 19.70 13.48 25.41
C MET A 188 20.23 13.36 26.83
N GLU A 189 21.19 12.46 27.07
CA GLU A 189 21.82 12.26 28.38
C GLU A 189 22.64 13.48 28.81
N ARG A 190 23.22 14.23 27.86
CA ARG A 190 23.95 15.48 28.12
C ARG A 190 23.04 16.71 28.15
N ASN A 191 22.09 16.78 27.23
CA ASN A 191 21.11 17.85 27.11
C ASN A 191 19.84 17.29 26.45
N TYR A 192 18.81 17.09 27.28
CA TYR A 192 17.54 16.48 26.85
C TYR A 192 16.92 17.17 25.63
N TRP A 193 16.83 18.50 25.63
CA TRP A 193 16.20 19.26 24.55
C TRP A 193 16.97 19.18 23.25
N MET A 194 18.30 19.23 23.31
CA MET A 194 19.16 19.05 22.14
C MET A 194 18.97 17.65 21.54
N GLY A 195 19.07 16.62 22.38
CA GLY A 195 18.88 15.24 21.92
C GLY A 195 17.48 14.98 21.38
N PHE A 196 16.45 15.57 21.97
CA PHE A 196 15.07 15.51 21.46
C PHE A 196 14.92 16.19 20.10
N ALA A 197 15.49 17.38 19.92
CA ALA A 197 15.48 18.05 18.63
C ALA A 197 16.17 17.21 17.54
N VAL A 198 17.34 16.62 17.85
CA VAL A 198 18.06 15.72 16.94
C VAL A 198 17.26 14.46 16.65
N TYR A 199 16.61 13.85 17.66
CA TYR A 199 15.74 12.70 17.47
C TYR A 199 14.62 12.99 16.47
N MET A 200 13.93 14.13 16.63
CA MET A 200 12.84 14.53 15.74
C MET A 200 13.35 14.83 14.32
N ALA A 201 14.50 15.49 14.18
CA ALA A 201 15.13 15.74 12.89
C ALA A 201 15.49 14.43 12.16
N LEU A 202 16.11 13.48 12.88
CA LEU A 202 16.46 12.17 12.32
C LEU A 202 15.23 11.34 11.98
N GLN A 203 14.20 11.34 12.82
CA GLN A 203 12.92 10.69 12.53
C GLN A 203 12.35 11.17 11.20
N PHE A 204 12.29 12.48 10.97
CA PHE A 204 11.82 13.05 9.72
C PHE A 204 12.72 12.66 8.55
N MET A 205 14.03 12.90 8.63
CA MET A 205 14.96 12.63 7.53
C MET A 205 14.99 11.15 7.13
N LEU A 206 15.08 10.25 8.12
CA LEU A 206 15.11 8.81 7.87
C LEU A 206 13.76 8.29 7.37
N SER A 207 12.63 8.88 7.80
CA SER A 207 11.31 8.54 7.25
C SER A 207 11.20 8.90 5.77
N VAL A 208 11.75 10.04 5.35
CA VAL A 208 11.83 10.41 3.93
C VAL A 208 12.67 9.37 3.15
N LEU A 209 13.81 8.94 3.69
CA LEU A 209 14.61 7.90 3.04
C LEU A 209 13.91 6.53 3.01
N ALA A 210 13.18 6.17 4.06
CA ALA A 210 12.38 4.95 4.14
C ALA A 210 11.27 4.88 3.08
N MET A 211 10.80 6.02 2.56
CA MET A 211 9.83 6.02 1.46
C MET A 211 10.39 5.46 0.16
N ILE A 212 11.70 5.53 -0.08
CA ILE A 212 12.31 5.05 -1.34
C ILE A 212 12.02 3.56 -1.58
N PRO A 213 12.35 2.62 -0.68
CA PRO A 213 12.03 1.20 -0.86
C PRO A 213 10.52 0.94 -0.83
N ILE A 214 9.74 1.69 -0.05
CA ILE A 214 8.27 1.54 0.03
C ILE A 214 7.64 1.89 -1.32
N CYS A 215 7.97 3.05 -1.90
CA CYS A 215 7.46 3.49 -3.19
C CYS A 215 7.95 2.58 -4.32
N TRP A 216 9.21 2.12 -4.28
CA TRP A 216 9.70 1.12 -5.25
C TRP A 216 8.90 -0.18 -5.21
N PHE A 217 8.63 -0.71 -4.01
CA PHE A 217 7.82 -1.91 -3.84
C PHE A 217 6.37 -1.70 -4.29
N SER A 218 5.79 -0.53 -3.97
CA SER A 218 4.46 -0.11 -4.42
C SER A 218 4.35 -0.15 -5.96
N ARG A 219 5.30 0.49 -6.67
CA ARG A 219 5.29 0.50 -8.14
C ARG A 219 5.42 -0.89 -8.74
N ARG A 220 6.22 -1.78 -8.16
CA ARG A 220 6.39 -3.15 -8.67
C ARG A 220 5.11 -3.98 -8.54
N ARG A 221 4.33 -3.75 -7.48
CA ARG A 221 3.03 -4.42 -7.28
C ARG A 221 1.99 -4.00 -8.33
N GLU A 222 1.97 -2.73 -8.74
CA GLU A 222 1.05 -2.24 -9.77
C GLU A 222 1.19 -3.02 -11.08
N PHE A 223 2.42 -3.23 -11.57
CA PHE A 223 2.67 -4.03 -12.78
C PHE A 223 2.22 -5.49 -12.62
N ARG A 224 2.31 -6.05 -11.40
CA ARG A 224 1.84 -7.41 -11.13
C ARG A 224 0.31 -7.48 -11.14
N ALA A 225 -0.37 -6.49 -10.57
CA ALA A 225 -1.82 -6.39 -10.59
C ALA A 225 -2.35 -6.13 -12.02
N ASP A 226 -1.64 -5.33 -12.82
CA ASP A 226 -1.92 -5.14 -14.25
C ASP A 226 -1.81 -6.43 -15.05
N ALA A 227 -0.73 -7.19 -14.84
CA ALA A 227 -0.55 -8.50 -15.47
C ALA A 227 -1.65 -9.49 -15.06
N PHE A 228 -2.08 -9.46 -13.79
CA PHE A 228 -3.20 -10.25 -13.30
C PHE A 228 -4.51 -9.87 -14.01
N ALA A 229 -4.83 -8.58 -14.10
CA ALA A 229 -6.02 -8.10 -14.81
C ALA A 229 -5.99 -8.45 -16.30
N ALA A 230 -4.82 -8.34 -16.94
CA ALA A 230 -4.61 -8.72 -18.34
C ALA A 230 -4.84 -10.22 -18.58
N HIS A 231 -4.39 -11.07 -17.65
CA HIS A 231 -4.59 -12.52 -17.75
C HIS A 231 -6.06 -12.92 -17.51
N ALA A 232 -6.71 -12.25 -16.55
CA ALA A 232 -8.09 -12.53 -16.16
C ALA A 232 -9.11 -12.04 -17.20
N VAL A 233 -8.97 -10.81 -17.69
CA VAL A 233 -9.97 -10.12 -18.51
C VAL A 233 -9.43 -9.82 -19.91
N GLY A 234 -8.19 -9.33 -20.02
CA GLY A 234 -7.54 -9.02 -21.28
C GLY A 234 -6.68 -7.76 -21.20
N ALA A 235 -5.50 -7.81 -21.83
CA ALA A 235 -4.54 -6.69 -21.81
C ALA A 235 -5.12 -5.41 -22.41
N GLN A 236 -5.88 -5.54 -23.51
CA GLN A 236 -6.51 -4.40 -24.18
C GLN A 236 -7.59 -3.73 -23.32
N ALA A 237 -8.39 -4.50 -22.58
CA ALA A 237 -9.40 -3.96 -21.68
C ALA A 237 -8.76 -3.16 -20.53
N MET A 238 -7.68 -3.69 -19.93
CA MET A 238 -6.95 -2.97 -18.89
C MET A 238 -6.26 -1.71 -19.43
N ALA A 239 -5.63 -1.79 -20.60
CA ALA A 239 -4.99 -0.63 -21.23
C ALA A 239 -6.00 0.47 -21.57
N SER A 240 -7.17 0.10 -22.13
CA SER A 240 -8.25 1.05 -22.43
C SER A 240 -8.81 1.69 -21.16
N ALA A 241 -8.99 0.91 -20.09
CA ALA A 241 -9.44 1.41 -18.79
C ALA A 241 -8.45 2.44 -18.22
N LEU A 242 -7.14 2.14 -18.22
CA LEU A 242 -6.12 3.08 -17.74
C LEU A 242 -6.11 4.40 -18.53
N GLN A 243 -6.25 4.33 -19.86
CA GLN A 243 -6.33 5.51 -20.71
C GLN A 243 -7.53 6.39 -20.37
N LYS A 244 -8.71 5.78 -20.17
CA LYS A 244 -9.92 6.52 -19.78
C LYS A 244 -9.81 7.12 -18.40
N ILE A 245 -9.29 6.38 -17.41
CA ILE A 245 -9.09 6.88 -16.05
C ILE A 245 -8.12 8.07 -16.06
N SER A 246 -7.03 8.01 -16.83
CA SER A 246 -6.10 9.13 -17.01
C SER A 246 -6.82 10.37 -17.55
N ALA A 247 -7.56 10.22 -18.65
CA ALA A 247 -8.27 11.31 -19.29
C ALA A 247 -9.37 11.91 -18.40
N LEU A 248 -10.04 11.09 -17.58
CA LEU A 248 -11.02 11.56 -16.61
C LEU A 248 -10.36 12.32 -15.46
N SER A 249 -9.24 11.82 -14.94
CA SER A 249 -8.49 12.49 -13.88
C SER A 249 -7.97 13.86 -14.31
N GLU A 250 -7.43 13.97 -15.53
CA GLU A 250 -6.99 15.26 -16.10
C GLU A 250 -8.13 16.27 -16.21
N ARG A 251 -9.34 15.80 -16.57
CA ARG A 251 -10.53 16.66 -16.65
C ARG A 251 -10.99 17.15 -15.28
N THR A 252 -11.00 16.27 -14.27
CA THR A 252 -11.37 16.64 -12.90
C THR A 252 -10.40 17.66 -12.30
N LEU A 253 -9.10 17.50 -12.54
CA LEU A 253 -8.09 18.47 -12.10
C LEU A 253 -8.29 19.83 -12.78
N ALA A 254 -8.59 19.83 -14.09
CA ALA A 254 -8.88 21.06 -14.82
C ALA A 254 -10.17 21.76 -14.39
N SER A 255 -11.15 21.03 -13.82
CA SER A 255 -12.37 21.62 -13.25
C SER A 255 -12.17 22.13 -11.83
N ASP A 256 -11.43 21.43 -10.96
CA ASP A 256 -11.15 21.88 -9.59
C ASP A 256 -10.32 23.17 -9.57
N HIS A 257 -9.43 23.38 -10.55
CA HIS A 257 -8.72 24.67 -10.70
C HIS A 257 -9.62 25.86 -11.06
N ARG A 258 -10.90 25.64 -11.40
CA ARG A 258 -11.88 26.71 -11.64
C ARG A 258 -12.72 27.05 -10.41
N GLU A 259 -12.78 26.17 -9.41
CA GLU A 259 -13.59 26.33 -8.21
C GLU A 259 -12.74 26.01 -6.96
N GLU A 260 -12.14 27.06 -6.38
CA GLU A 260 -11.58 27.11 -5.02
C GLU A 260 -10.19 26.47 -4.75
N GLY A 261 -9.25 27.31 -4.32
CA GLY A 261 -7.90 26.91 -3.91
C GLY A 261 -7.86 26.17 -2.58
N MET A 262 -8.09 24.85 -2.60
CA MET A 262 -7.85 23.98 -1.44
C MET A 262 -7.08 22.70 -1.80
N SER A 263 -5.88 22.61 -1.20
CA SER A 263 -4.89 21.52 -1.09
C SER A 263 -5.09 20.21 -1.88
N GLU A 264 -4.17 19.98 -2.83
CA GLU A 264 -3.99 18.76 -3.64
C GLU A 264 -3.51 17.51 -2.87
N ASP A 265 -3.03 17.65 -1.63
CA ASP A 265 -2.10 16.66 -1.04
C ASP A 265 -2.72 15.49 -0.26
N ALA A 266 -4.01 15.53 0.10
CA ALA A 266 -4.60 14.50 0.97
C ALA A 266 -5.31 13.35 0.21
N LEU A 267 -5.65 13.55 -1.06
CA LEU A 267 -6.42 12.58 -1.87
C LEU A 267 -5.59 11.87 -2.94
N ALA A 268 -4.37 12.33 -3.24
CA ALA A 268 -3.50 11.73 -4.25
C ALA A 268 -2.99 10.32 -3.86
N THR A 269 -2.96 9.99 -2.58
CA THR A 269 -2.52 8.68 -2.08
C THR A 269 -3.59 7.58 -2.15
N MET A 270 -4.83 7.93 -2.51
CA MET A 270 -5.98 7.01 -2.62
C MET A 270 -6.55 6.90 -4.04
N LYS A 271 -5.90 7.53 -5.03
CA LYS A 271 -6.35 7.58 -6.43
C LYS A 271 -5.42 6.74 -7.31
N ILE A 272 -6.00 6.01 -8.27
CA ILE A 272 -5.34 5.16 -9.29
C ILE A 272 -4.34 5.93 -10.19
N HIS A 273 -4.25 7.26 -10.06
CA HIS A 273 -3.35 8.12 -10.83
C HIS A 273 -2.59 9.08 -9.91
N GLY A 274 -1.28 8.87 -9.79
CA GLY A 274 -0.34 9.88 -9.34
C GLY A 274 0.64 10.19 -10.47
N GLN A 275 0.36 11.20 -11.29
CA GLN A 275 1.37 11.79 -12.16
C GLN A 275 2.28 12.68 -11.31
N SER A 276 3.57 12.39 -11.27
CA SER A 276 4.57 13.32 -10.73
C SER A 276 5.85 13.32 -11.57
N SER A 277 6.30 14.52 -11.96
CA SER A 277 7.50 14.76 -12.78
C SER A 277 8.66 15.27 -11.91
N GLY A 278 9.88 14.77 -12.15
CA GLY A 278 11.12 15.15 -11.46
C GLY A 278 11.59 14.18 -10.35
N PHE A 279 12.28 14.70 -9.31
CA PHE A 279 12.66 13.94 -8.10
C PHE A 279 11.45 13.32 -7.36
N SER A 280 10.24 13.76 -7.70
CA SER A 280 8.95 13.21 -7.27
C SER A 280 8.67 11.79 -7.79
N HIS A 281 9.34 11.33 -8.86
CA HIS A 281 9.20 9.95 -9.35
C HIS A 281 9.73 8.90 -8.35
N LEU A 282 10.66 9.29 -7.47
CA LEU A 282 11.13 8.40 -6.39
C LEU A 282 10.04 8.16 -5.35
N PHE A 283 9.23 9.18 -5.07
CA PHE A 283 8.16 9.17 -4.06
C PHE A 283 6.77 8.85 -4.63
N ALA A 284 6.61 8.77 -5.95
CA ALA A 284 5.37 8.33 -6.60
C ALA A 284 5.01 6.89 -6.19
N THR A 285 3.78 6.71 -5.68
CA THR A 285 3.25 5.40 -5.26
C THR A 285 2.75 4.56 -6.44
N HIS A 286 2.39 5.21 -7.55
CA HIS A 286 2.01 4.57 -8.82
C HIS A 286 3.04 4.89 -9.92
N PRO A 287 3.37 3.93 -10.79
CA PRO A 287 4.21 4.19 -11.96
C PRO A 287 3.42 4.98 -13.02
N PRO A 288 4.12 5.68 -13.94
CA PRO A 288 3.47 6.41 -15.03
C PRO A 288 2.52 5.52 -15.83
N THR A 289 1.36 6.05 -16.17
CA THR A 289 0.29 5.33 -16.86
C THR A 289 0.75 4.82 -18.22
N GLU A 290 1.57 5.58 -18.92
CA GLU A 290 2.17 5.20 -20.21
C GLU A 290 3.07 3.96 -20.05
N ALA A 291 3.83 3.88 -18.95
CA ALA A 291 4.68 2.73 -18.68
C ALA A 291 3.85 1.47 -18.37
N ARG A 292 2.73 1.62 -17.65
CA ARG A 292 1.77 0.52 -17.40
C ARG A 292 1.12 0.04 -18.69
N ILE A 293 0.65 0.97 -19.53
CA ILE A 293 0.06 0.65 -20.84
C ILE A 293 1.08 -0.03 -21.76
N ALA A 294 2.32 0.46 -21.80
CA ALA A 294 3.38 -0.15 -22.58
C ALA A 294 3.67 -1.59 -22.12
N ALA A 295 3.73 -1.82 -20.81
CA ALA A 295 3.90 -3.17 -20.24
C ALA A 295 2.73 -4.09 -20.59
N LEU A 296 1.48 -3.60 -20.54
CA LEU A 296 0.29 -4.35 -20.92
C LEU A 296 0.30 -4.74 -22.41
N ARG A 297 0.68 -3.81 -23.29
CA ARG A 297 0.78 -4.06 -24.75
C ARG A 297 1.90 -5.02 -25.12
N ALA A 298 2.89 -5.20 -24.26
CA ALA A 298 3.97 -6.16 -24.45
C ALA A 298 3.58 -7.59 -24.02
N LEU A 299 2.42 -7.78 -23.37
CA LEU A 299 1.94 -9.11 -23.01
C LEU A 299 1.44 -9.85 -24.26
N PRO A 300 1.67 -11.16 -24.37
CA PRO A 300 1.14 -11.96 -25.48
C PRO A 300 -0.39 -11.99 -25.43
N ASP A 301 -1.03 -11.71 -26.57
CA ASP A 301 -2.49 -11.71 -26.67
C ASP A 301 -3.06 -13.10 -26.39
N LYS A 302 -4.08 -13.17 -25.53
CA LYS A 302 -4.81 -14.40 -25.23
C LYS A 302 -5.65 -14.91 -26.43
N HIS A 303 -5.76 -14.11 -27.50
CA HIS A 303 -6.56 -14.39 -28.69
C HIS A 303 -5.75 -14.74 -29.95
N SER A 304 -4.43 -14.96 -29.84
CA SER A 304 -3.58 -15.36 -30.97
C SER A 304 -3.33 -16.89 -31.02
N ASN A 305 -4.41 -17.68 -30.95
CA ASN A 305 -4.47 -19.07 -31.43
C ASN A 305 -5.88 -19.39 -31.94
#